data_AF-A0AAE1F527-F1
#
_entry.id   AF-A0AAE1F527-F1
#
_cell.length_a   1.000
_cell.length_b   1.000
_cell.length_c   1.000
_cell.angle_alpha   90.00
_cell.angle_beta   90.00
_cell.angle_gamma   90.00
#
_symmetry.space_group_name_H-M   'P 1'
#
loop_
_entity.id
_entity.type
_entity.pdbx_description
1 polymer ?
#
loop_
_entity_poly.entity_id
_entity_poly.type
_entity_poly.pdbx_seq_one_letter_code
_entity_poly.pdbx_strand_id
1 'polypeptide(L)'
;MDEGGRQNGMDGGRQNGMDEGGRQNRMDEGGRQNRMDEGGRQNRMDEGGRQNGMDEGGRQNRMDEGGRQNRMDEGGRQHRMDEGGRQNGMDEGGRQNRMDEGGRQNRMDEGGRQNRMDEGGRQNRM
;
A
#
# COMPACT_ATOMS: atom_id res chain seq x y z
N MET A 1 -3.66 -11.64 18.94
CA MET A 1 -5.02 -12.18 18.71
C MET A 1 -6.00 -11.19 19.30
N ASP A 2 -6.29 -10.13 18.57
CA ASP A 2 -7.46 -9.28 18.81
C ASP A 2 -8.25 -9.32 17.52
N GLU A 3 -9.41 -9.96 17.59
CA GLU A 3 -10.20 -10.46 16.46
C GLU A 3 -10.97 -9.31 15.79
N GLY A 4 -10.70 -9.07 14.50
CA GLY A 4 -11.70 -8.55 13.56
C GLY A 4 -12.46 -7.27 13.93
N GLY A 5 -11.83 -6.29 14.59
CA GLY A 5 -12.43 -5.00 14.93
C GLY A 5 -12.41 -3.97 13.78
N ARG A 6 -13.29 -2.96 13.84
CA ARG A 6 -13.14 -1.74 13.04
C ARG A 6 -12.13 -0.83 13.72
N GLN A 7 -10.98 -0.61 13.11
CA GLN A 7 -9.94 0.28 13.65
C GLN A 7 -9.82 1.54 12.79
N ASN A 8 -9.76 2.70 13.46
CA ASN A 8 -9.47 3.99 12.87
C ASN A 8 -8.29 4.63 13.63
N GLY A 9 -7.28 5.11 12.93
CA GLY A 9 -6.11 5.77 13.54
C GLY A 9 -5.60 6.94 12.71
N MET A 10 -5.14 7.97 13.40
CA MET A 10 -4.44 9.14 12.84
C MET A 10 -3.18 9.37 13.67
N ASP A 11 -2.00 9.28 13.05
CA ASP A 11 -0.75 9.48 13.77
C ASP A 11 0.37 10.03 12.88
N GLY A 12 1.27 10.80 13.51
CA GLY A 12 2.54 11.22 12.94
C GLY A 12 3.69 10.67 13.77
N GLY A 13 4.50 9.75 13.23
CA GLY A 13 5.59 9.15 14.00
C GLY A 13 6.13 7.81 13.52
N ARG A 14 6.80 7.08 14.40
CA ARG A 14 7.26 5.72 14.12
C ARG A 14 6.23 4.70 14.60
N GLN A 15 5.79 3.82 13.71
CA GLN A 15 4.78 2.81 14.03
C GLN A 15 5.13 1.44 13.47
N ASN A 16 4.74 0.41 14.20
CA ASN A 16 4.71 -0.97 13.71
C ASN A 16 3.36 -1.57 14.08
N GLY A 17 2.70 -2.24 13.14
CA GLY A 17 1.40 -2.86 13.36
C GLY A 17 1.29 -4.21 12.64
N MET A 18 0.55 -5.13 13.24
CA MET A 18 0.16 -6.39 12.62
C MET A 18 -1.33 -6.61 12.86
N ASP A 19 -2.07 -6.92 11.80
CA ASP A 19 -3.51 -7.07 11.87
C ASP A 19 -3.98 -8.32 11.10
N GLU A 20 -4.86 -9.10 11.73
CA GLU A 20 -5.46 -10.31 11.14
C GLU A 20 -6.96 -10.05 10.90
N GLY A 21 -7.34 -9.91 9.63
CA GLY A 21 -8.72 -9.74 9.20
C GLY A 21 -9.36 -8.40 9.58
N GLY A 22 -10.69 -8.33 9.50
CA GLY A 22 -11.45 -7.13 9.91
C GLY A 22 -11.50 -6.01 8.87
N ARG A 23 -11.85 -4.79 9.33
CA ARG A 23 -11.90 -3.58 8.50
C ARG A 23 -11.14 -2.45 9.13
N GLN A 24 -10.29 -1.78 8.38
CA GLN A 24 -9.44 -0.72 8.91
C GLN A 24 -9.45 0.51 8.02
N ASN A 25 -9.41 1.68 8.65
CA ASN A 25 -9.06 2.93 7.98
C ASN A 25 -7.93 3.60 8.76
N ARG A 26 -6.82 3.94 8.11
CA ARG A 26 -5.73 4.69 8.74
C ARG A 26 -5.36 5.89 7.90
N MET A 27 -5.02 6.99 8.58
CA MET A 27 -4.47 8.18 7.96
C MET A 27 -3.19 8.54 8.69
N ASP A 28 -2.11 8.74 7.96
CA ASP A 28 -0.80 8.90 8.57
C ASP A 28 -0.09 10.13 7.97
N GLU A 29 0.33 11.06 8.81
CA GLU A 29 0.97 12.31 8.37
C GLU A 29 2.46 12.24 8.71
N GLY A 30 3.26 11.80 7.73
CA GLY A 30 4.70 11.63 7.84
C GLY A 30 5.15 10.49 8.77
N GLY A 31 6.46 10.45 9.02
CA GLY A 31 7.07 9.45 9.92
C GLY A 31 7.55 8.18 9.22
N ARG A 32 7.64 7.07 9.96
CA ARG A 32 8.05 5.77 9.41
C ARG A 32 7.15 4.65 9.93
N GLN A 33 6.59 3.85 9.05
CA GLN A 33 5.75 2.73 9.48
C GLN A 33 6.13 1.42 8.81
N ASN A 34 5.94 0.34 9.57
CA ASN A 34 5.92 -1.01 9.03
C ASN A 34 4.60 -1.67 9.40
N ARG A 35 3.88 -2.20 8.41
CA ARG A 35 2.61 -2.90 8.64
C ARG A 35 2.62 -4.27 7.97
N MET A 36 1.98 -5.22 8.63
CA MET A 36 1.72 -6.55 8.11
C MET A 36 0.24 -6.87 8.31
N ASP A 37 -0.45 -7.22 7.23
CA ASP A 37 -1.89 -7.40 7.26
C ASP A 37 -2.29 -8.70 6.57
N GLU A 38 -3.04 -9.55 7.28
CA GLU A 38 -3.53 -10.82 6.75
C GLU A 38 -5.05 -10.74 6.54
N GLY A 39 -5.48 -10.65 5.28
CA GLY A 39 -6.88 -10.60 4.89
C GLY A 39 -7.60 -9.29 5.25
N GLY A 40 -8.94 -9.33 5.25
CA GLY A 40 -9.77 -8.18 5.63
C GLY A 40 -9.93 -7.09 4.55
N ARG A 41 -10.36 -5.89 4.99
CA ARG A 41 -10.50 -4.70 4.12
C ARG A 41 -9.79 -3.50 4.73
N GLN A 42 -8.99 -2.82 3.93
CA GLN A 42 -8.20 -1.70 4.41
C GLN A 42 -8.32 -0.48 3.51
N ASN A 43 -8.41 0.70 4.12
CA ASN A 43 -8.14 1.95 3.45
C ASN A 43 -7.01 2.66 4.19
N ARG A 44 -5.97 3.09 3.46
CA ARG A 44 -4.87 3.86 4.03
C ARG A 44 -4.66 5.14 3.23
N MET A 45 -4.36 6.23 3.92
CA MET A 45 -3.99 7.50 3.33
C MET A 45 -2.74 8.00 4.04
N ASP A 46 -1.63 8.06 3.30
CA ASP A 46 -0.34 8.44 3.88
C ASP A 46 0.19 9.70 3.20
N GLU A 47 0.48 10.74 3.98
CA GLU A 47 1.08 11.99 3.49
C GLU A 47 2.57 12.02 3.88
N GLY A 48 3.44 11.69 2.93
CA GLY A 48 4.89 11.67 3.11
C GLY A 48 5.44 10.52 3.97
N GLY A 49 6.69 10.66 4.41
CA GLY A 49 7.33 9.66 5.27
C GLY A 49 7.92 8.44 4.57
N ARG A 50 8.10 7.34 5.33
CA ARG A 50 8.60 6.05 4.83
C ARG A 50 7.71 4.90 5.26
N GLN A 51 7.16 4.18 4.30
CA GLN A 51 6.23 3.09 4.55
C GLN A 51 6.80 1.76 4.06
N ASN A 52 6.66 0.72 4.88
CA ASN A 52 6.79 -0.66 4.42
C ASN A 52 5.50 -1.42 4.77
N GLY A 53 4.94 -2.11 3.79
CA GLY A 53 3.73 -2.90 3.95
C GLY A 53 3.90 -4.30 3.39
N MET A 54 3.34 -5.29 4.10
CA MET A 54 3.13 -6.63 3.56
C MET A 54 1.68 -7.01 3.77
N ASP A 55 1.04 -7.48 2.71
CA ASP A 55 -0.39 -7.73 2.69
C ASP A 55 -0.70 -9.08 2.05
N GLU A 56 -1.32 -9.98 2.80
CA GLU A 56 -1.71 -11.31 2.32
C GLU A 56 -3.23 -11.36 2.15
N GLY A 57 -3.70 -11.29 0.90
CA GLY A 57 -5.10 -11.35 0.53
C GLY A 57 -5.93 -10.10 0.86
N GLY A 58 -7.25 -10.27 0.91
CA GLY A 58 -8.16 -9.18 1.26
C GLY A 58 -8.41 -8.13 0.16
N ARG A 59 -8.87 -6.94 0.58
CA ARG A 59 -9.09 -5.78 -0.30
C ARG A 59 -8.45 -4.54 0.29
N GLN A 60 -7.66 -3.82 -0.48
CA GLN A 60 -7.08 -2.58 0.00
C GLN A 60 -7.22 -1.44 -1.01
N ASN A 61 -7.43 -0.26 -0.46
CA ASN A 61 -7.26 1.00 -1.17
C ASN A 61 -6.19 1.81 -0.44
N ARG A 62 -5.21 2.31 -1.18
CA ARG A 62 -4.14 3.16 -0.65
C ARG A 62 -4.01 4.42 -1.48
N MET A 63 -3.83 5.53 -0.79
CA MET A 63 -3.54 6.83 -1.38
C MET A 63 -2.32 7.38 -0.68
N ASP A 64 -1.30 7.73 -1.46
CA ASP A 64 0.01 8.05 -0.93
C ASP A 64 0.55 9.32 -1.60
N GLU A 65 0.77 10.36 -0.82
CA GLU A 65 1.29 11.63 -1.31
C GLU A 65 2.76 11.78 -0.90
N GLY A 66 3.68 11.52 -1.83
CA GLY A 66 5.11 11.65 -1.63
C GLY A 66 5.74 10.55 -0.77
N GLY A 67 6.98 10.81 -0.31
CA GLY A 67 7.70 9.89 0.57
C GLY A 67 8.35 8.69 -0.15
N ARG A 68 8.59 7.61 0.60
CA ARG A 68 9.15 6.35 0.08
C ARG A 68 8.33 5.17 0.55
N GLN A 69 7.96 4.27 -0.34
CA GLN A 69 7.26 3.06 0.06
C GLN A 69 7.85 1.80 -0.56
N ASN A 70 7.81 0.73 0.21
CA ASN A 70 8.00 -0.63 -0.26
C ASN A 70 6.77 -1.46 0.10
N ARG A 71 6.20 -2.15 -0.88
CA ARG A 71 5.01 -2.99 -0.68
C ARG A 71 5.21 -4.38 -1.25
N MET A 72 4.73 -5.37 -0.52
CA MET A 72 4.60 -6.76 -0.96
C MET A 72 3.15 -7.18 -0.79
N ASP A 73 2.45 -7.46 -1.89
CA ASP A 73 1.05 -7.89 -1.86
C ASP A 73 0.93 -9.30 -2.44
N GLU A 74 0.38 -10.24 -1.68
CA GLU A 74 0.09 -11.59 -2.13
C GLU A 74 -1.44 -11.76 -2.28
N GLY A 75 -1.92 -11.80 -3.52
CA GLY A 75 -3.32 -11.98 -3.85
C GLY A 75 -4.23 -10.78 -3.55
N GLY A 76 -5.53 -11.05 -3.43
CA GLY A 76 -6.52 -10.02 -3.07
C GLY A 76 -6.87 -9.01 -4.19
N ARG A 77 -7.42 -7.86 -3.78
CA ARG A 77 -7.75 -6.74 -4.68
C ARG A 77 -7.15 -5.45 -4.16
N GLN A 78 -6.34 -4.80 -4.98
CA GLN A 78 -5.59 -3.61 -4.63
C GLN A 78 -5.99 -2.44 -5.51
N HIS A 79 -6.24 -1.29 -4.91
CA HIS A 79 -6.28 0.00 -5.58
C HIS A 79 -5.22 0.90 -4.96
N ARG A 80 -4.29 1.42 -5.76
CA ARG A 80 -3.25 2.34 -5.29
C ARG A 80 -3.28 3.62 -6.12
N MET A 81 -3.12 4.75 -5.44
CA MET A 81 -2.96 6.07 -6.03
C MET A 81 -1.75 6.71 -5.36
N ASP A 82 -0.67 6.87 -6.12
CA ASP A 82 0.59 7.40 -5.59
C ASP A 82 0.92 8.71 -6.32
N GLU A 83 1.11 9.80 -5.59
CA GLU A 83 1.53 11.10 -6.12
C GLU A 83 2.96 11.40 -5.67
N GLY A 84 3.92 11.28 -6.59
CA GLY A 84 5.33 11.55 -6.34
C GLY A 84 6.06 10.47 -5.52
N GLY A 85 7.23 10.84 -4.99
CA GLY A 85 8.01 9.95 -4.11
C GLY A 85 8.76 8.82 -4.81
N ARG A 86 9.09 7.77 -4.05
CA ARG A 86 9.76 6.56 -4.54
C ARG A 86 8.99 5.31 -4.10
N GLN A 87 8.58 4.52 -5.07
CA GLN A 87 7.78 3.31 -4.85
C GLN A 87 8.54 2.07 -5.31
N ASN A 88 8.56 1.05 -4.46
CA ASN A 88 8.89 -0.30 -4.86
C ASN A 88 7.72 -1.23 -4.52
N GLY A 89 7.25 -2.00 -5.49
CA GLY A 89 6.16 -2.94 -5.31
C GLY A 89 6.52 -4.32 -5.83
N MET A 90 6.18 -5.34 -5.07
CA MET A 90 6.11 -6.71 -5.55
C MET A 90 4.70 -7.23 -5.34
N ASP A 91 4.14 -7.82 -6.38
CA ASP A 91 2.76 -8.27 -6.37
C ASP A 91 2.65 -9.68 -6.94
N GLU A 92 2.12 -10.61 -6.16
CA GLU A 92 1.90 -11.99 -6.56
C GLU A 92 0.40 -12.27 -6.66
N GLY A 93 -0.14 -12.35 -7.88
CA GLY A 93 -1.53 -12.65 -8.14
C GLY A 93 -2.53 -11.50 -7.87
N GLY A 94 -3.82 -11.85 -7.76
CA GLY A 94 -4.88 -10.90 -7.43
C GLY A 94 -5.32 -9.96 -8.55
N ARG A 95 -5.99 -8.86 -8.18
CA ARG A 95 -6.41 -7.79 -9.10
C ARG A 95 -5.90 -6.44 -8.63
N GLN A 96 -5.30 -5.69 -9.52
CA GLN A 96 -4.69 -4.41 -9.20
C GLN A 96 -5.15 -3.30 -10.13
N ASN A 97 -5.49 -2.16 -9.55
CA ASN A 97 -5.60 -0.89 -10.24
C ASN A 97 -4.57 0.06 -9.62
N ARG A 98 -3.70 0.64 -10.45
CA ARG A 98 -2.72 1.64 -10.01
C ARG A 98 -2.83 2.90 -10.84
N MET A 99 -2.75 4.04 -10.16
CA MET A 99 -2.57 5.34 -10.76
C MET A 99 -1.38 5.99 -10.09
N ASP A 100 -0.45 6.47 -10.91
CA ASP A 100 0.82 6.96 -10.44
C ASP A 100 1.15 8.29 -11.11
N GLU A 101 1.30 9.36 -10.34
CA GLU A 101 1.64 10.69 -10.86
C GLU A 101 3.04 11.10 -10.40
N GLY A 102 4.02 11.07 -11.30
CA GLY A 102 5.40 11.43 -11.01
C GLY A 102 6.20 10.40 -10.18
N GLY A 103 7.35 10.83 -9.66
CA GLY A 103 8.19 9.99 -8.78
C GLY A 103 9.05 8.93 -9.49
N ARG A 104 9.52 7.95 -8.72
CA ARG A 104 10.30 6.79 -9.23
C ARG A 104 9.68 5.49 -8.79
N GLN A 105 9.56 4.53 -9.71
CA GLN A 105 8.91 3.26 -9.44
C GLN A 105 9.76 2.08 -9.89
N ASN A 106 9.89 1.06 -9.04
CA ASN A 106 10.30 -0.27 -9.45
C ASN A 106 9.19 -1.27 -9.11
N ARG A 107 8.77 -2.08 -10.08
CA ARG A 107 7.66 -3.02 -9.89
C ARG A 107 8.05 -4.41 -10.39
N MET A 108 7.67 -5.42 -9.64
CA MET A 108 7.72 -6.82 -10.03
C MET A 108 6.33 -7.43 -9.86
N ASP A 109 5.81 -8.02 -10.92
CA ASP A 109 4.44 -8.53 -10.95
C ASP A 109 4.41 -9.98 -11.43
N GLU A 110 3.96 -10.90 -10.58
CA GLU A 110 3.81 -12.30 -10.92
C GLU A 110 2.33 -12.71 -10.92
N GLY A 111 1.74 -12.86 -12.12
CA GLY A 111 0.34 -13.25 -12.28
C GLY A 111 -0.69 -12.15 -11.97
N GLY A 112 -1.97 -12.54 -11.92
CA GLY A 112 -3.08 -11.62 -11.62
C GLY A 112 -3.55 -10.74 -12.80
N ARG A 113 -4.48 -9.82 -12.53
CA ARG A 113 -4.97 -8.83 -13.51
C ARG A 113 -4.59 -7.43 -13.08
N GLN A 114 -4.06 -6.64 -14.00
CA GLN A 114 -3.59 -5.29 -13.69
C GLN A 114 -4.12 -4.25 -14.67
N ASN A 115 -4.59 -3.13 -14.14
CA ASN A 115 -4.77 -1.89 -14.88
C ASN A 115 -3.85 -0.84 -14.28
N ARG A 116 -3.16 -0.09 -15.14
CA ARG A 116 -2.20 0.94 -14.73
C ARG A 116 -2.38 2.18 -15.57
N MET A 117 -2.25 3.32 -14.91
CA MET A 117 -2.14 4.63 -15.51
C MET A 117 -0.99 5.33 -14.82
N ASP A 118 0.01 5.75 -15.59
CA ASP A 118 1.14 6.46 -15.03
C ASP A 118 1.35 7.76 -15.81
N GLU A 119 1.46 8.88 -15.10
CA GLU A 119 1.67 10.21 -15.67
C GLU A 119 2.97 10.80 -15.11
N GLY A 120 4.00 10.92 -15.96
CA GLY A 120 5.32 11.39 -15.56
C GLY A 120 6.15 10.38 -14.74
N GLY A 121 7.30 10.83 -14.22
CA GLY A 121 8.18 10.00 -13.39
C GLY A 121 9.10 9.03 -14.15
N ARG A 122 9.87 8.22 -13.40
CA ARG A 122 10.74 7.16 -13.95
C ARG A 122 10.27 5.80 -13.48
N GLN A 123 10.19 4.85 -14.39
CA GLN A 123 9.71 3.50 -14.09
C GLN A 123 10.69 2.43 -14.53
N ASN A 124 10.76 1.39 -13.71
CA ASN A 124 11.39 0.13 -14.04
C ASN A 124 10.41 -1.01 -13.71
N ARG A 125 10.32 -2.00 -14.58
CA ARG A 125 9.42 -3.13 -14.43
C ARG A 125 10.15 -4.42 -14.75
N MET A 126 9.92 -5.43 -13.91
CA MET A 126 10.36 -6.81 -14.10
C MET A 126 9.14 -7.72 -14.18
#